data_AF-A0A545UFD6-F1
#
_entry.id   AF-A0A545UFD6-F1
#
_cell.length_a   1.000
_cell.length_b   1.000
_cell.length_c   1.000
_cell.angle_alpha   90.00
_cell.angle_beta   90.00
_cell.angle_gamma   90.00
#
_symmetry.space_group_name_H-M   'P 1'
#
loop_
_entity.id
_entity.type
_entity.pdbx_description
1 polymer ?
#
loop_
_entity_poly.entity_id
_entity_poly.type
_entity_poly.pdbx_seq_one_letter_code
_entity_poly.pdbx_strand_id
1 'polypeptide(L)' 'MGYQIEAYLDNGKPSLKIYDLEQNALCLSWTYSGKSSEKRSKQEVHQLFRELLLLTCKQDIHNVRVFNLSPRQLDS' A
#
# COMPACT_ATOMS: atom_id res chain seq x y z
N MET A 1 -0.41 -10.38 -14.16
CA MET A 1 0.39 -9.72 -13.12
C MET A 1 -0.19 -10.03 -11.75
N GLY A 2 0.45 -10.97 -11.05
CA GLY A 2 0.09 -11.36 -9.69
C GLY A 2 1.15 -10.88 -8.69
N TYR A 3 0.71 -10.50 -7.50
CA TYR A 3 1.60 -10.16 -6.39
C TYR A 3 1.38 -11.11 -5.22
N GLN A 4 2.47 -11.55 -4.61
CA GLN A 4 2.44 -12.22 -3.31
C GLN A 4 2.67 -11.18 -2.22
N ILE A 5 1.71 -11.09 -1.31
CA ILE A 5 1.76 -10.18 -0.16
C ILE A 5 2.05 -11.00 1.08
N GLU A 6 3.13 -10.65 1.77
CA GLU A 6 3.50 -11.22 3.06
C GLU A 6 3.36 -10.15 4.13
N ALA A 7 2.33 -10.29 4.97
CA ALA A 7 2.12 -9.46 6.14
C ALA A 7 2.45 -10.28 7.40
N TYR A 8 3.39 -9.80 8.20
CA TYR A 8 3.86 -10.53 9.38
C TYR A 8 4.33 -9.57 10.47
N LEU A 9 4.51 -10.10 11.68
CA LEU A 9 5.12 -9.37 12.80
C LEU A 9 6.59 -9.74 12.89
N ASP A 10 7.47 -8.75 12.81
CA ASP A 10 8.90 -8.90 13.06
C ASP A 10 9.24 -8.24 14.40
N ASN A 11 9.63 -9.03 15.40
CA ASN A 11 9.86 -8.55 16.77
C ASN A 11 8.69 -7.73 17.35
N GLY A 12 7.45 -8.17 17.07
CA GLY A 12 6.22 -7.49 17.48
C GLY A 12 5.87 -6.23 16.67
N LYS A 13 6.65 -5.91 15.63
CA LYS A 13 6.42 -4.76 14.75
C LYS A 13 5.79 -5.19 13.43
N PRO A 14 4.74 -4.49 12.95
CA PRO A 14 4.15 -4.76 11.65
C PRO A 14 5.19 -4.68 10.52
N SER A 15 5.23 -5.69 9.67
CA SER A 15 6.06 -5.74 8.47
C SER A 15 5.25 -6.21 7.28
N LEU A 16 5.64 -5.72 6.10
CA LEU A 16 5.00 -6.00 4.83
C LEU A 16 6.08 -6.24 3.77
N LYS A 17 5.98 -7.35 3.07
CA LYS A 17 6.75 -7.61 1.84
C LYS A 17 5.80 -7.89 0.69
N ILE A 18 6.13 -7.39 -0.49
CA ILE A 18 5.39 -7.65 -1.72
C ILE A 18 6.37 -8.13 -2.77
N TYR A 19 6.04 -9.25 -3.39
CA TYR A 19 6.79 -9.87 -4.46
C TYR A 19 5.97 -9.88 -5.75
N ASP A 20 6.62 -9.57 -6.87
CA ASP A 20 6.10 -9.83 -8.21
C ASP A 20 6.22 -11.33 -8.48
N LEU A 21 5.11 -12.02 -8.74
CA LEU A 21 5.10 -13.47 -8.97
C LEU A 21 5.66 -13.86 -10.35
N GLU A 22 5.61 -12.97 -11.34
CA GLU A 22 6.09 -13.24 -12.69
C GLU A 22 7.61 -13.07 -12.76
N GLN A 23 8.15 -12.06 -12.06
CA GLN A 23 9.58 -11.76 -12.04
C GLN A 23 10.30 -12.38 -10.83
N ASN A 24 9.55 -12.96 -9.89
CA ASN A 24 10.03 -13.39 -8.58
C ASN A 24 10.90 -12.31 -7.89
N ALA A 25 10.48 -11.05 -8.02
CA ALA A 25 11.26 -9.88 -7.62
C ALA A 25 10.60 -9.20 -6.42
N LEU A 26 11.42 -8.76 -5.46
CA LEU A 26 10.94 -7.99 -4.32
C LEU A 26 10.56 -6.57 -4.78
N CYS A 27 9.28 -6.24 -4.69
CA CYS A 27 8.74 -4.94 -5.07
C CYS A 27 8.68 -3.96 -3.89
N LEU A 28 8.40 -4.48 -2.69
CA LEU A 28 8.25 -3.69 -1.47
C LEU A 28 8.79 -4.48 -0.29
N SER A 29 9.54 -3.83 0.58
CA SER A 29 9.91 -4.36 1.89
C SER A 29 9.83 -3.24 2.90
N TRP A 30 8.87 -3.35 3.80
CA TRP A 30 8.59 -2.36 4.81
C TRP A 30 8.50 -3.03 6.19
N THR A 31 9.12 -2.39 7.17
CA THR A 31 9.02 -2.79 8.57
C THR A 31 8.82 -1.53 9.40
N TYR A 32 7.77 -1.53 10.21
CA TYR A 32 7.46 -0.42 11.08
C TYR A 32 8.61 -0.18 12.06
N SER A 33 9.20 1.03 12.07
CA SER A 33 10.36 1.29 12.92
C SER A 33 9.97 1.50 14.39
N GLY A 34 8.74 1.96 14.65
CA GLY A 34 8.22 2.21 15.99
C GLY A 34 8.89 3.38 16.71
N LYS A 35 9.48 4.33 15.97
CA LYS A 35 10.15 5.50 16.57
C LYS A 35 9.14 6.54 17.07
N SER A 36 8.63 6.30 18.29
CA SER A 36 8.12 7.13 19.40
C SER A 36 7.42 8.48 19.18
N SER A 37 7.22 8.97 17.96
CA SER A 37 6.48 10.20 17.68
C SER A 37 5.27 9.86 16.82
N GLU A 38 4.07 10.28 17.23
CA GLU A 38 2.85 10.13 16.43
C GLU A 38 3.01 10.73 15.02
N LYS A 39 3.74 11.84 14.91
CA LYS A 39 4.04 12.48 13.62
C LYS A 39 4.89 11.59 12.72
N ARG A 40 5.91 10.93 13.28
CA ARG A 40 6.76 9.99 12.54
C ARG A 40 6.00 8.72 12.15
N SER A 41 5.13 8.23 13.03
CA SER A 41 4.28 7.06 12.75
C SER A 41 3.34 7.33 11.57
N LYS A 42 2.71 8.52 11.54
CA LYS A 42 1.89 8.94 10.39
C LYS A 42 2.71 9.05 9.11
N GLN A 43 3.92 9.62 9.17
CA GLN A 43 4.81 9.73 8.02
C GLN A 43 5.23 8.36 7.46
N GLU A 44 5.53 7.38 8.32
CA GLU A 44 5.88 6.03 7.88
C GLU A 44 4.72 5.33 7.19
N VAL A 45 3.51 5.46 7.72
CA VAL A 45 2.31 4.91 7.09
C VAL A 45 1.99 5.63 5.78
N HIS A 46 2.16 6.95 5.71
CA HIS A 46 1.98 7.71 4.47
C HIS A 46 3.00 7.30 3.41
N GLN A 47 4.25 7.05 3.80
CA GLN A 47 5.28 6.57 2.89
C GLN A 47 4.93 5.17 2.36
N LEU A 48 4.51 4.25 3.23
CA LEU A 48 4.02 2.94 2.82
C LEU A 48 2.86 3.07 1.82
N PHE A 49 1.87 3.93 2.11
CA PHE A 49 0.73 4.13 1.22
C PHE A 49 1.15 4.69 -0.15
N ARG A 50 2.12 5.60 -0.18
CA ARG A 50 2.70 6.12 -1.42
C ARG A 50 3.40 5.04 -2.23
N GLU A 51 4.18 4.17 -1.59
CA GLU A 51 4.86 3.07 -2.26
C GLU A 51 3.86 2.03 -2.81
N LEU A 52 2.80 1.72 -2.06
CA LEU A 52 1.70 0.88 -2.55
C LEU A 52 0.98 1.50 -3.75
N LEU A 53 0.67 2.80 -3.70
CA LEU A 53 0.07 3.51 -4.83
C LEU A 53 0.98 3.46 -6.07
N LEU A 54 2.28 3.70 -5.91
CA LEU A 54 3.22 3.62 -7.02
C LEU A 54 3.30 2.20 -7.61
N LEU A 55 3.17 1.16 -6.78
CA LEU A 55 3.07 -0.22 -7.26
C LEU A 55 1.78 -0.45 -8.05
N THR A 56 0.64 0.09 -7.61
CA THR A 56 -0.60 0.02 -8.41
C THR A 56 -0.51 0.79 -9.73
N CYS A 57 0.29 1.85 -9.81
CA CYS A 57 0.51 2.58 -11.07
C CYS A 57 1.43 1.83 -12.05
N LYS A 58 2.28 0.92 -11.57
CA LYS A 58 3.07 0.02 -12.41
C LYS A 58 2.29 -1.21 -12.86
N GLN A 59 1.17 -1.50 -12.21
CA GLN A 59 0.21 -2.47 -12.70
C GLN A 59 -0.50 -1.85 -13.91
N ASP A 60 -0.53 -2.57 -15.02
CA ASP A 60 -1.40 -2.23 -16.14
C ASP A 60 -2.84 -2.54 -15.70
N ILE A 61 -3.54 -1.52 -15.16
CA ILE A 61 -4.80 -1.71 -14.46
C ILE A 61 -5.96 -1.84 -15.47
N HIS A 62 -6.05 -3.00 -16.12
CA HIS A 62 -7.13 -3.30 -17.08
C HIS A 62 -8.51 -3.51 -16.44
N ASN A 63 -8.61 -3.59 -15.10
CA ASN A 63 -9.85 -3.97 -14.40
C ASN A 63 -10.17 -3.08 -13.18
N VAL A 64 -10.17 -1.75 -13.32
CA VAL A 64 -10.74 -0.87 -12.29
C VAL A 64 -12.21 -0.58 -12.58
N ARG A 65 -13.11 -1.04 -11.70
CA ARG A 65 -14.43 -0.43 -11.58
C ARG A 65 -14.27 0.88 -10.81
N VAL A 66 -14.21 1.99 -11.54
CA VAL A 66 -14.29 3.32 -10.94
C VAL A 66 -15.71 3.50 -10.40
N PHE A 67 -15.87 3.41 -9.09
CA PHE A 67 -17.10 3.84 -8.44
C PHE A 67 -17.10 5.37 -8.44
N ASN A 68 -17.71 5.96 -9.46
CA ASN A 68 -18.08 7.37 -9.43
C ASN A 68 -19.02 7.56 -8.25
N LEU A 69 -18.51 8.11 -7.15
CA LEU A 69 -19.36 8.75 -6.16
C LEU A 69 -19.93 9.98 -6.84
N SER A 70 -21.10 9.84 -7.46
CA SER A 70 -21.91 10.99 -7.83
C SER A 70 -22.05 11.84 -6.56
N PRO A 71 -21.61 13.12 -6.58
CA PRO A 71 -21.96 14.01 -5.50
C PRO A 71 -23.49 14.04 -5.47
N ARG A 72 -24.04 13.51 -4.37
CA ARG A 72 -25.46 13.64 -4.08
C ARG A 72 -25.84 15.09 -4.32
N GLN A 73 -26.87 15.27 -5.13
CA GLN A 73 -27.59 16.52 -5.29
C GLN A 73 -27.79 17.11 -3.89
N LEU A 74 -27.15 18.24 -3.62
CA LEU A 74 -27.55 19.11 -2.53
C LEU A 74 -28.64 20.00 -3.12
N ASP A 75 -29.88 19.62 -2.85
CA ASP A 75 -31.05 20.46 -3.03
C ASP A 75 -30.90 21.73 -2.16
N SER A 76 -30.98 22.90 -2.78
CA SER A 76 -31.77 24.08 -2.39
C SER A 76 -31.44 25.29 -3.27
#